data_AF-A0A6I4TGL5-F1
#
_entry.id   AF-A0A6I4TGL5-F1
#
_cell.length_a   1.000
_cell.length_b   1.000
_cell.length_c   1.000
_cell.angle_alpha   90.00
_cell.angle_beta   90.00
_cell.angle_gamma   90.00
#
_symmetry.space_group_name_H-M   'P 1'
#
loop_
_entity.id
_entity.type
_entity.pdbx_description
1 polymer ?
#
loop_
_entity_poly.entity_id
_entity_poly.type
_entity_poly.pdbx_seq_one_letter_code
_entity_poly.pdbx_strand_id
1 'polypeptide(L)'
;MHGSPPPPIPVDLLLLAYRNGIFPMSDGRDDPDVFWVEPKRRAILPLDGFHLSRSLAKTIRRGRFAVTCNTVFDAVIAACAAPRPDHPESWISGRIMDSYRALHRAGAAHSLECWHGRELVGGLYGVGFGRVFCGESMFSRMDDASKVAIAWLVSLLRRGGGRVLDCQFMTGHLASLGAIEINQARYVALVAEAAGAGSASSAGASDGAAAAGALLPASFEALLGEADGAGVAPEKLILQSLTHTS
;
A
#
# COMPACT_ATOMS: atom_id res chain seq x y z
N MET A 1 -9.13 -23.92 28.53
CA MET A 1 -9.69 -22.58 28.84
C MET A 1 -9.17 -21.64 27.77
N HIS A 2 -9.96 -21.37 26.73
CA HIS A 2 -9.59 -20.37 25.73
C HIS A 2 -9.97 -19.01 26.30
N GLY A 3 -8.97 -18.21 26.70
CA GLY A 3 -9.19 -16.82 27.08
C GLY A 3 -9.83 -16.05 25.92
N SER A 4 -10.55 -14.98 26.23
CA SER A 4 -11.05 -14.07 25.18
C SER A 4 -9.89 -13.67 24.26
N PRO A 5 -10.09 -13.66 22.93
CA PRO A 5 -9.03 -13.29 22.01
C PRO A 5 -8.52 -11.88 22.37
N PRO A 6 -7.19 -11.65 22.30
CA PRO A 6 -6.60 -10.38 22.65
C PRO A 6 -7.19 -9.26 21.79
N PRO A 7 -7.37 -8.05 22.35
CA PRO A 7 -7.96 -6.94 21.60
C PRO A 7 -7.06 -6.50 20.44
N PRO A 8 -7.63 -5.82 19.43
CA PRO A 8 -6.87 -5.20 18.36
C PRO A 8 -5.79 -4.26 18.89
N ILE A 9 -4.69 -4.15 18.17
CA ILE A 9 -3.62 -3.22 18.52
C ILE A 9 -4.15 -1.78 18.34
N PRO A 10 -3.98 -0.89 19.34
CA PRO A 10 -4.44 0.49 19.22
C PRO A 10 -3.85 1.20 17.99
N VAL A 11 -4.69 2.00 17.32
CA VAL A 11 -4.32 2.75 16.10
C VAL A 11 -3.06 3.60 16.31
N ASP A 12 -2.99 4.36 17.40
CA ASP A 12 -1.86 5.24 17.67
C ASP A 12 -0.56 4.47 17.90
N LEU A 13 -0.64 3.28 18.51
CA LEU A 13 0.50 2.40 18.73
C LEU A 13 1.03 1.84 17.40
N LEU A 14 0.13 1.40 16.51
CA LEU A 14 0.52 0.95 15.17
C LEU A 14 1.18 2.06 14.38
N LEU A 15 0.58 3.26 14.34
CA LEU A 15 1.15 4.40 13.62
C LEU A 15 2.49 4.84 14.20
N LEU A 16 2.66 4.78 15.52
CA LEU A 16 3.95 5.01 16.16
C LEU A 16 4.97 3.96 15.73
N ALA A 17 4.62 2.67 15.70
CA ALA A 17 5.49 1.61 15.25
C ALA A 17 5.93 1.83 13.78
N TYR A 18 4.99 2.11 12.88
CA TYR A 18 5.28 2.38 11.47
C TYR A 18 6.24 3.55 11.26
N ARG A 19 6.06 4.65 12.00
CA ARG A 19 6.95 5.82 11.96
C ARG A 19 8.38 5.50 12.41
N ASN A 20 8.55 4.47 13.24
CA ASN A 20 9.85 3.97 13.67
C ASN A 20 10.33 2.77 12.83
N GLY A 21 9.61 2.43 11.77
CA GLY A 21 9.96 1.33 10.87
C GLY A 21 9.72 -0.06 11.46
N ILE A 22 8.81 -0.18 12.40
CA ILE A 22 8.41 -1.42 13.05
C ILE A 22 7.00 -1.79 12.57
N PHE A 23 6.74 -3.07 12.35
CA PHE A 23 5.41 -3.56 11.93
C PHE A 23 5.06 -4.87 12.63
N PRO A 24 3.76 -5.15 12.84
CA PRO A 24 3.31 -6.37 13.51
C PRO A 24 3.27 -7.58 12.58
N MET A 25 3.56 -8.77 13.09
CA MET A 25 3.35 -10.07 12.44
C MET A 25 2.92 -11.12 13.47
N SER A 26 2.31 -12.22 13.02
CA SER A 26 2.07 -13.43 13.83
C SER A 26 2.71 -14.65 13.16
N ASP A 27 2.86 -15.76 13.91
CA ASP A 27 3.44 -16.99 13.35
C ASP A 27 2.46 -17.70 12.41
N GLY A 28 1.15 -17.49 12.60
CA GLY A 28 0.11 -18.03 11.74
C GLY A 28 -1.21 -17.27 11.83
N ARG A 29 -2.16 -17.68 11.00
CA ARG A 29 -3.46 -17.00 10.86
C ARG A 29 -4.34 -17.17 12.09
N ASP A 30 -4.24 -18.32 12.73
CA ASP A 30 -5.02 -18.66 13.92
C ASP A 30 -4.25 -18.39 15.22
N ASP A 31 -3.06 -17.77 15.11
CA ASP A 31 -2.24 -17.38 16.25
C ASP A 31 -2.82 -16.11 16.93
N PRO A 32 -3.17 -16.18 18.23
CA PRO A 32 -3.63 -15.01 18.97
C PRO A 32 -2.53 -13.98 19.24
N ASP A 33 -1.27 -14.41 19.24
CA ASP A 33 -0.13 -13.57 19.58
C ASP A 33 0.40 -12.81 18.36
N VAL A 34 0.95 -11.63 18.63
CA VAL A 34 1.57 -10.76 17.62
C VAL A 34 2.90 -10.29 18.16
N PHE A 35 3.93 -10.37 17.33
CA PHE A 35 5.25 -9.84 17.60
C PHE A 35 5.58 -8.67 16.67
N TRP A 36 6.55 -7.86 17.10
CA TRP A 36 6.98 -6.68 16.37
C TRP A 36 8.28 -6.96 15.62
N VAL A 37 8.32 -6.54 14.37
CA VAL A 37 9.43 -6.85 13.47
C VAL A 37 10.16 -5.57 13.06
N GLU A 38 11.48 -5.62 13.20
CA GLU A 38 12.41 -4.53 12.87
C GLU A 38 13.56 -5.09 12.02
N PRO A 39 13.41 -5.16 10.68
CA PRO A 39 14.42 -5.76 9.82
C PRO A 39 15.69 -4.89 9.70
N LYS A 40 16.87 -5.50 9.79
CA LYS A 40 18.17 -4.83 9.53
C LYS A 40 18.26 -4.30 8.09
N ARG A 41 17.59 -4.98 7.15
CA ARG A 41 17.47 -4.64 5.73
C ARG A 41 15.99 -4.43 5.43
N ARG A 42 15.63 -3.28 4.89
CA ARG A 42 14.26 -2.92 4.53
C ARG A 42 14.14 -2.80 3.03
N ALA A 43 13.15 -3.49 2.45
CA ALA A 43 12.81 -3.32 1.05
C ALA A 43 11.91 -2.09 0.86
N ILE A 44 12.27 -1.25 -0.10
CA ILE A 44 11.43 -0.17 -0.59
C ILE A 44 11.27 -0.31 -2.10
N LEU A 45 10.18 0.22 -2.64
CA LEU A 45 10.02 0.41 -4.07
C LEU A 45 10.20 1.91 -4.37
N PRO A 46 11.38 2.34 -4.86
CA PRO A 46 11.58 3.73 -5.23
C PRO A 46 10.53 4.12 -6.27
N LEU A 47 9.77 5.20 -6.01
CA LEU A 47 8.67 5.57 -6.89
C LEU A 47 9.18 5.81 -8.30
N ASP A 48 10.31 6.50 -8.48
CA ASP A 48 10.97 6.74 -9.78
C ASP A 48 11.74 5.52 -10.33
N GLY A 49 11.93 4.49 -9.51
CA GLY A 49 12.62 3.24 -9.88
C GLY A 49 11.69 2.10 -10.29
N PHE A 50 10.37 2.33 -10.37
CA PHE A 50 9.40 1.29 -10.73
C PHE A 50 9.63 0.75 -12.13
N HIS A 51 9.86 -0.56 -12.24
CA HIS A 51 10.05 -1.25 -13.50
C HIS A 51 8.71 -1.66 -14.11
N LEU A 52 8.17 -0.81 -14.99
CA LEU A 52 6.99 -1.13 -15.79
C LEU A 52 7.37 -2.00 -17.00
N SER A 53 7.15 -3.31 -16.90
CA SER A 53 7.38 -4.22 -18.02
C SER A 53 6.44 -3.93 -19.21
N ARG A 54 6.88 -4.27 -20.42
CA ARG A 54 6.07 -4.08 -21.65
C ARG A 54 4.74 -4.84 -21.61
N SER A 55 4.73 -6.04 -21.03
CA SER A 55 3.50 -6.85 -20.88
C SER A 55 2.54 -6.20 -19.89
N LEU A 56 3.03 -5.73 -18.74
CA LEU A 56 2.21 -5.04 -17.76
C LEU A 56 1.63 -3.73 -18.33
N ALA A 57 2.44 -2.95 -19.05
CA ALA A 57 1.96 -1.75 -19.72
C ALA A 57 0.85 -2.06 -20.74
N LYS A 58 0.95 -3.19 -21.45
CA LYS A 58 -0.09 -3.67 -22.38
C LYS A 58 -1.37 -4.08 -21.63
N THR A 59 -1.24 -4.75 -20.49
CA THR A 59 -2.37 -5.14 -19.63
C THR A 59 -3.14 -3.92 -19.13
N ILE A 60 -2.44 -2.91 -18.62
CA ILE A 60 -3.06 -1.65 -18.16
C ILE A 60 -3.73 -0.93 -19.33
N ARG A 61 -3.07 -0.80 -20.49
CA ARG A 61 -3.61 -0.09 -21.66
C ARG A 61 -4.94 -0.65 -22.15
N ARG A 62 -5.13 -1.96 -21.98
CA ARG A 62 -6.34 -2.66 -22.40
C ARG A 62 -7.52 -2.45 -21.45
N GLY A 63 -7.33 -1.83 -20.29
CA GLY A 63 -8.39 -1.67 -19.29
C GLY A 63 -8.95 -3.01 -18.82
N ARG A 64 -8.09 -4.05 -18.73
CA ARG A 64 -8.53 -5.42 -18.39
C ARG A 64 -9.21 -5.49 -17.01
N PHE A 65 -8.79 -4.61 -16.11
CA PHE A 65 -9.29 -4.53 -14.74
C PHE A 65 -9.78 -3.12 -14.47
N ALA A 66 -10.98 -3.01 -13.91
CA ALA A 66 -11.41 -1.77 -13.26
C ALA A 66 -10.70 -1.69 -11.89
N VAL A 67 -10.19 -0.51 -11.54
CA VAL A 67 -9.52 -0.29 -10.26
C VAL A 67 -10.35 0.64 -9.38
N THR A 68 -10.55 0.26 -8.13
CA THR A 68 -11.19 1.11 -7.11
C THR A 68 -10.26 1.33 -5.91
N CYS A 69 -10.58 2.31 -5.08
CA CYS A 69 -9.88 2.58 -3.83
C CYS A 69 -10.85 2.54 -2.66
N ASN A 70 -10.45 1.89 -1.56
CA ASN A 70 -11.21 1.82 -0.30
C ASN A 70 -12.66 1.35 -0.43
N THR A 71 -13.00 0.60 -1.48
CA THR A 71 -14.40 0.19 -1.72
C THR A 71 -14.75 -1.09 -0.95
N VAL A 72 -13.79 -2.02 -0.82
CA VAL A 72 -13.98 -3.30 -0.12
C VAL A 72 -12.74 -3.72 0.69
N PHE A 73 -12.23 -2.83 1.55
CA PHE A 73 -11.04 -3.08 2.37
C PHE A 73 -11.09 -4.42 3.12
N ASP A 74 -12.23 -4.76 3.72
CA ASP A 74 -12.43 -6.02 4.43
C ASP A 74 -12.25 -7.26 3.54
N ALA A 75 -12.71 -7.20 2.29
CA ALA A 75 -12.54 -8.30 1.34
C ALA A 75 -11.09 -8.44 0.89
N VAL A 76 -10.38 -7.31 0.73
CA VAL A 76 -8.95 -7.29 0.36
C VAL A 76 -8.10 -7.92 1.45
N ILE A 77 -8.22 -7.47 2.70
CA ILE A 77 -7.41 -8.02 3.79
C ILE A 77 -7.74 -9.50 4.06
N ALA A 78 -9.01 -9.90 3.94
CA ALA A 78 -9.42 -11.30 4.05
C ALA A 78 -8.82 -12.15 2.92
N ALA A 79 -8.78 -11.64 1.68
CA ALA A 79 -8.16 -12.34 0.55
C ALA A 79 -6.63 -12.42 0.68
N CYS A 80 -5.99 -11.41 1.26
CA CYS A 80 -4.56 -11.46 1.60
C CYS A 80 -4.26 -12.49 2.70
N ALA A 81 -5.14 -12.62 3.69
CA ALA A 81 -5.02 -13.56 4.81
C ALA A 81 -5.34 -15.02 4.44
N ALA A 82 -6.03 -15.25 3.33
CA ALA A 82 -6.43 -16.59 2.92
C ALA A 82 -5.22 -17.47 2.55
N PRO A 83 -5.24 -18.77 2.91
CA PRO A 83 -4.23 -19.74 2.47
C PRO A 83 -4.08 -19.75 0.96
N ARG A 84 -2.84 -19.89 0.48
CA ARG A 84 -2.52 -20.02 -0.94
C ARG A 84 -1.98 -21.43 -1.21
N PRO A 85 -2.15 -21.96 -2.44
CA PRO A 85 -1.64 -23.28 -2.79
C PRO A 85 -0.17 -23.50 -2.42
N ASP A 86 0.67 -22.47 -2.62
CA ASP A 86 2.11 -22.51 -2.36
C ASP A 86 2.51 -21.97 -0.98
N HIS A 87 1.56 -21.35 -0.26
CA HIS A 87 1.77 -20.74 1.06
C HIS A 87 0.54 -20.99 1.93
N PRO A 88 0.46 -22.16 2.60
CA PRO A 88 -0.71 -22.53 3.39
C PRO A 88 -0.87 -21.66 4.65
N GLU A 89 0.25 -21.14 5.16
CA GLU A 89 0.29 -20.26 6.33
C GLU A 89 0.34 -18.78 5.93
N SER A 90 -0.37 -17.95 6.69
CA SER A 90 -0.37 -16.50 6.55
C SER A 90 -0.09 -15.87 7.91
N TRP A 91 0.78 -14.85 7.93
CA TRP A 91 1.08 -14.05 9.12
C TRP A 91 -0.07 -13.08 9.50
N ILE A 92 -1.13 -13.00 8.69
CA ILE A 92 -2.24 -12.08 8.92
C ILE A 92 -3.27 -12.78 9.81
N SER A 93 -3.05 -12.73 11.12
CA SER A 93 -4.00 -13.29 12.10
C SER A 93 -5.28 -12.49 12.24
N GLY A 94 -6.29 -13.07 12.90
CA GLY A 94 -7.54 -12.36 13.22
C GLY A 94 -7.31 -11.04 13.95
N ARG A 95 -6.36 -11.01 14.91
CA ARG A 95 -5.98 -9.79 15.64
C ARG A 95 -5.38 -8.73 14.72
N ILE A 96 -4.52 -9.14 13.77
CA ILE A 96 -3.96 -8.25 12.76
C ILE A 96 -5.09 -7.72 11.87
N MET A 97 -5.97 -8.57 11.35
CA MET A 97 -7.11 -8.12 10.54
C MET A 97 -7.93 -7.04 11.24
N ASP A 98 -8.29 -7.24 12.50
CA ASP A 98 -9.09 -6.27 13.27
C ASP A 98 -8.34 -4.97 13.55
N SER A 99 -7.03 -5.04 13.75
CA SER A 99 -6.14 -3.89 13.95
C SER A 99 -6.11 -3.00 12.70
N TYR A 100 -6.03 -3.60 11.51
CA TYR A 100 -5.96 -2.85 10.25
C TYR A 100 -7.33 -2.37 9.79
N ARG A 101 -8.42 -3.05 10.16
CA ARG A 101 -9.78 -2.51 10.05
C ARG A 101 -9.94 -1.25 10.89
N ALA A 102 -9.38 -1.23 12.11
CA ALA A 102 -9.39 -0.04 12.95
C ALA A 102 -8.57 1.11 12.31
N LEU A 103 -7.40 0.81 11.73
CA LEU A 103 -6.62 1.78 10.95
C LEU A 103 -7.39 2.32 9.74
N HIS A 104 -8.12 1.45 9.03
CA HIS A 104 -8.91 1.85 7.88
C HIS A 104 -10.03 2.81 8.27
N ARG A 105 -10.78 2.49 9.34
CA ARG A 105 -11.80 3.39 9.90
C ARG A 105 -11.22 4.72 10.41
N ALA A 106 -9.97 4.70 10.88
CA ALA A 106 -9.24 5.90 11.28
C ALA A 106 -8.66 6.70 10.09
N GLY A 107 -8.84 6.24 8.84
CA GLY A 107 -8.35 6.91 7.65
C GLY A 107 -6.86 6.73 7.37
N ALA A 108 -6.20 5.79 8.04
CA ALA A 108 -4.77 5.55 7.91
C ALA A 108 -4.40 4.25 7.17
N ALA A 109 -5.32 3.29 7.04
CA ALA A 109 -5.12 2.15 6.15
C ALA A 109 -6.02 2.24 4.92
N HIS A 110 -5.48 1.87 3.77
CA HIS A 110 -6.14 1.98 2.49
C HIS A 110 -5.94 0.77 1.61
N SER A 111 -6.90 0.51 0.73
CA SER A 111 -6.85 -0.56 -0.24
C SER A 111 -6.99 -0.06 -1.68
N LEU A 112 -6.39 -0.81 -2.60
CA LEU A 112 -6.68 -0.75 -4.03
C LEU A 112 -7.22 -2.11 -4.46
N GLU A 113 -8.29 -2.09 -5.23
CA GLU A 113 -9.01 -3.29 -5.65
C GLU A 113 -9.01 -3.41 -7.17
N CYS A 114 -8.74 -4.59 -7.70
CA CYS A 114 -8.80 -4.88 -9.13
C CYS A 114 -9.96 -5.82 -9.43
N TRP A 115 -10.85 -5.37 -10.30
CA TRP A 115 -12.08 -6.04 -10.66
C TRP A 115 -12.06 -6.53 -12.11
N HIS A 116 -12.49 -7.75 -12.35
CA HIS A 116 -12.82 -8.24 -13.69
C HIS A 116 -14.33 -8.43 -13.77
N GLY A 117 -15.02 -7.53 -14.47
CA GLY A 117 -16.47 -7.43 -14.39
C GLY A 117 -16.91 -7.11 -12.96
N ARG A 118 -17.63 -8.05 -12.31
CA ARG A 118 -18.11 -7.91 -10.93
C ARG A 118 -17.26 -8.67 -9.91
N GLU A 119 -16.22 -9.36 -10.36
CA GLU A 119 -15.39 -10.23 -9.51
C GLU A 119 -14.15 -9.49 -9.02
N LEU A 120 -13.90 -9.56 -7.71
CA LEU A 120 -12.67 -9.09 -7.10
C LEU A 120 -11.53 -10.10 -7.36
N VAL A 121 -10.64 -9.77 -8.28
CA VAL A 121 -9.61 -10.68 -8.80
C VAL A 121 -8.19 -10.33 -8.35
N GLY A 122 -8.00 -9.22 -7.65
CA GLY A 122 -6.73 -8.85 -7.04
C GLY A 122 -6.84 -7.55 -6.27
N GLY A 123 -5.76 -7.20 -5.59
CA GLY A 123 -5.69 -5.96 -4.82
C GLY A 123 -4.55 -5.97 -3.83
N LEU A 124 -4.40 -4.85 -3.15
CA LEU A 124 -3.43 -4.64 -2.07
C LEU A 124 -4.03 -3.76 -1.00
N TYR A 125 -3.49 -3.84 0.20
CA TYR A 125 -3.75 -2.85 1.24
C TYR A 125 -2.44 -2.38 1.87
N GLY A 126 -2.50 -1.22 2.52
CA GLY A 126 -1.34 -0.64 3.17
C GLY A 126 -1.71 0.45 4.17
N VAL A 127 -0.70 0.95 4.88
CA VAL A 127 -0.83 2.03 5.87
C VAL A 127 -0.18 3.30 5.33
N GLY A 128 -0.92 4.39 5.28
CA GLY A 128 -0.45 5.70 4.85
C GLY A 128 -0.27 6.65 6.01
N PHE A 129 0.76 7.50 5.94
CA PHE A 129 0.92 8.67 6.83
C PHE A 129 1.92 9.66 6.22
N GLY A 130 1.62 10.95 6.28
CA GLY A 130 2.44 11.97 5.59
C GLY A 130 2.61 11.62 4.11
N ARG A 131 3.87 11.56 3.64
CA ARG A 131 4.24 11.14 2.27
C ARG A 131 4.75 9.69 2.21
N VAL A 132 4.38 8.85 3.18
CA VAL A 132 4.77 7.45 3.29
C VAL A 132 3.56 6.55 3.05
N PHE A 133 3.79 5.44 2.35
CA PHE A 133 2.85 4.34 2.24
C PHE A 133 3.57 3.01 2.48
N CYS A 134 3.16 2.27 3.50
CA CYS A 134 3.63 0.91 3.78
C CYS A 134 2.68 -0.08 3.13
N GLY A 135 3.11 -0.72 2.03
CA GLY A 135 2.32 -1.76 1.38
C GLY A 135 2.39 -3.05 2.17
N GLU A 136 1.28 -3.52 2.72
CA GLU A 136 1.29 -4.61 3.71
C GLU A 136 1.22 -5.98 3.06
N SER A 137 0.23 -6.17 2.21
CA SER A 137 0.05 -7.42 1.49
C SER A 137 -0.81 -7.18 0.26
N MET A 138 -0.75 -8.15 -0.64
CA MET A 138 -1.49 -8.16 -1.90
C MET A 138 -1.90 -9.58 -2.23
N PHE A 139 -2.97 -9.73 -2.99
CA PHE A 139 -3.43 -11.01 -3.52
C PHE A 139 -3.72 -10.89 -5.02
N SER A 140 -3.69 -12.02 -5.71
CA SER A 140 -4.03 -12.13 -7.13
C SER A 140 -4.74 -13.46 -7.36
N ARG A 141 -5.91 -13.40 -8.00
CA ARG A 141 -6.69 -14.55 -8.49
C ARG A 141 -6.72 -14.62 -10.01
N MET A 142 -6.29 -13.54 -10.68
CA MET A 142 -6.08 -13.48 -12.11
C MET A 142 -4.69 -12.92 -12.42
N ASP A 143 -4.09 -13.38 -13.51
CA ASP A 143 -2.78 -12.90 -13.96
C ASP A 143 -2.73 -11.38 -14.06
N ASP A 144 -1.63 -10.81 -13.57
CA ASP A 144 -1.33 -9.38 -13.53
C ASP A 144 -2.24 -8.51 -12.64
N ALA A 145 -3.30 -9.04 -12.00
CA ALA A 145 -4.19 -8.21 -11.18
C ALA A 145 -3.43 -7.49 -10.04
N SER A 146 -2.61 -8.21 -9.26
CA SER A 146 -1.78 -7.56 -8.22
C SER A 146 -0.72 -6.61 -8.79
N LYS A 147 -0.15 -6.91 -9.97
CA LYS A 147 0.83 -6.03 -10.64
C LYS A 147 0.19 -4.73 -11.10
N VAL A 148 -1.05 -4.80 -11.58
CA VAL A 148 -1.85 -3.62 -11.94
C VAL A 148 -2.14 -2.80 -10.69
N ALA A 149 -2.52 -3.42 -9.57
CA ALA A 149 -2.70 -2.71 -8.30
C ALA A 149 -1.44 -1.96 -7.85
N ILE A 150 -0.24 -2.58 -7.94
CA ILE A 150 1.03 -1.90 -7.62
C ILE A 150 1.33 -0.76 -8.60
N ALA A 151 1.12 -0.97 -9.91
CA ALA A 151 1.36 0.08 -10.89
C ALA A 151 0.47 1.31 -10.65
N TRP A 152 -0.80 1.08 -10.30
CA TRP A 152 -1.71 2.13 -9.86
C TRP A 152 -1.22 2.79 -8.57
N LEU A 153 -0.83 2.01 -7.55
CA LEU A 153 -0.29 2.55 -6.30
C LEU A 153 0.89 3.49 -6.55
N VAL A 154 1.89 3.05 -7.33
CA VAL A 154 3.08 3.87 -7.65
C VAL A 154 2.68 5.16 -8.35
N SER A 155 1.81 5.08 -9.35
CA SER A 155 1.34 6.26 -10.08
C SER A 155 0.61 7.24 -9.15
N LEU A 156 -0.32 6.74 -8.33
CA LEU A 156 -1.08 7.55 -7.38
C LEU A 156 -0.17 8.21 -6.34
N LEU A 157 0.80 7.46 -5.79
CA LEU A 157 1.78 8.03 -4.87
C LEU A 157 2.65 9.10 -5.54
N ARG A 158 3.13 8.89 -6.76
CA ARG A 158 3.86 9.94 -7.52
C ARG A 158 3.01 11.20 -7.67
N ARG A 159 1.75 11.05 -8.10
CA ARG A 159 0.81 12.16 -8.34
C ARG A 159 0.48 12.93 -7.06
N GLY A 160 0.36 12.23 -5.93
CA GLY A 160 0.15 12.85 -4.61
C GLY A 160 1.41 13.45 -3.98
N GLY A 161 2.59 13.25 -4.56
CA GLY A 161 3.85 13.66 -3.96
C GLY A 161 4.32 12.77 -2.81
N GLY A 162 3.93 11.49 -2.83
CA GLY A 162 4.51 10.44 -2.01
C GLY A 162 6.03 10.34 -2.21
N ARG A 163 6.73 9.86 -1.19
CA ARG A 163 8.20 9.80 -1.14
C ARG A 163 8.74 8.42 -0.80
N VAL A 164 8.01 7.65 0.01
CA VAL A 164 8.42 6.31 0.45
C VAL A 164 7.28 5.34 0.20
N LEU A 165 7.54 4.32 -0.61
CA LEU A 165 6.74 3.10 -0.70
C LEU A 165 7.53 1.98 -0.05
N ASP A 166 7.13 1.60 1.16
CA ASP A 166 7.72 0.51 1.94
C ASP A 166 7.10 -0.82 1.52
N CYS A 167 7.96 -1.83 1.36
CA CYS A 167 7.59 -3.20 0.99
C CYS A 167 8.07 -4.23 2.02
N GLN A 168 8.53 -3.78 3.19
CA GLN A 168 9.07 -4.57 4.29
C GLN A 168 10.24 -5.48 3.87
N PHE A 169 9.94 -6.67 3.35
CA PHE A 169 10.91 -7.69 2.97
C PHE A 169 11.07 -7.79 1.46
N MET A 170 12.30 -8.05 1.01
CA MET A 170 12.55 -8.27 -0.41
C MET A 170 11.97 -9.62 -0.85
N THR A 171 11.33 -9.63 -2.01
CA THR A 171 10.90 -10.85 -2.69
C THR A 171 11.29 -10.80 -4.16
N GLY A 172 11.41 -11.95 -4.82
CA GLY A 172 11.69 -11.99 -6.26
C GLY A 172 10.63 -11.24 -7.09
N HIS A 173 9.37 -11.26 -6.63
CA HIS A 173 8.30 -10.49 -7.24
C HIS A 173 8.54 -8.97 -7.17
N LEU A 174 8.83 -8.45 -5.97
CA LEU A 174 9.11 -7.03 -5.77
C LEU A 174 10.39 -6.58 -6.47
N ALA A 175 11.44 -7.41 -6.46
CA ALA A 175 12.69 -7.15 -7.17
C ALA A 175 12.44 -6.97 -8.68
N SER A 176 11.58 -7.82 -9.28
CA SER A 176 11.22 -7.70 -10.70
C SER A 176 10.47 -6.40 -11.05
N LEU A 177 9.91 -5.73 -10.04
CA LEU A 177 9.21 -4.45 -10.16
C LEU A 177 10.11 -3.25 -9.82
N GLY A 178 11.39 -3.46 -9.52
CA GLY A 178 12.37 -2.41 -9.22
C GLY A 178 12.56 -2.11 -7.73
N ALA A 179 12.04 -2.97 -6.83
CA ALA A 179 12.30 -2.81 -5.41
C ALA A 179 13.80 -2.99 -5.09
N ILE A 180 14.28 -2.24 -4.11
CA ILE A 180 15.65 -2.31 -3.61
C ILE A 180 15.66 -2.51 -2.10
N GLU A 181 16.75 -3.05 -1.57
CA GLU A 181 16.97 -3.10 -0.13
C GLU A 181 17.91 -2.00 0.35
N ILE A 182 17.52 -1.35 1.43
CA ILE A 182 18.33 -0.36 2.14
C ILE A 182 18.57 -0.81 3.59
N ASN A 183 19.60 -0.26 4.23
CA ASN A 183 19.77 -0.49 5.66
C ASN A 183 18.68 0.23 6.46
N GLN A 184 18.41 -0.29 7.65
CA GLN A 184 17.35 0.22 8.50
C GLN A 184 17.51 1.71 8.87
N ALA A 185 18.73 2.15 9.20
CA ALA A 185 18.99 3.55 9.56
C ALA A 185 18.61 4.53 8.43
N ARG A 186 18.94 4.17 7.17
CA ARG A 186 18.53 4.94 5.99
C ARG A 186 17.02 4.93 5.80
N TYR A 187 16.36 3.80 6.03
CA TYR A 187 14.91 3.70 5.94
C TYR A 187 14.20 4.62 6.93
N VAL A 188 14.58 4.56 8.21
CA VAL A 188 13.99 5.40 9.26
C VAL A 188 14.21 6.89 8.97
N ALA A 189 15.39 7.28 8.47
CA ALA A 189 15.65 8.66 8.05
C ALA A 189 14.71 9.12 6.92
N LEU A 190 14.50 8.28 5.89
CA LEU A 190 13.57 8.58 4.79
C LEU A 190 12.12 8.70 5.29
N VAL A 191 11.69 7.81 6.18
CA VAL A 191 10.34 7.84 6.78
C VAL A 191 10.15 9.10 7.61
N ALA A 192 11.14 9.49 8.43
CA ALA A 192 11.06 10.70 9.25
C ALA A 192 10.95 11.97 8.39
N GLU A 193 11.75 12.08 7.32
CA GLU A 193 11.66 13.18 6.35
C GLU A 193 10.27 13.23 5.69
N ALA A 194 9.81 12.09 5.16
CA ALA A 194 8.55 11.99 4.43
C ALA A 194 7.31 12.15 5.33
N ALA A 195 7.40 11.77 6.61
CA ALA A 195 6.34 11.97 7.59
C ALA A 195 6.23 13.44 8.05
N GLY A 196 7.18 14.31 7.70
CA GLY A 196 7.17 15.73 8.06
C GLY A 196 7.83 16.04 9.40
N ALA A 197 8.64 15.13 9.97
CA ALA A 197 9.31 15.33 11.26
C ALA A 197 10.46 16.36 11.23
N GLY A 198 10.50 17.24 10.22
CA GLY A 198 11.51 18.29 10.05
C GLY A 198 10.99 19.64 9.52
N SER A 199 9.69 19.82 9.24
CA SER A 199 9.15 21.11 8.79
C SER A 199 8.55 21.92 9.94
N ALA A 200 9.39 22.24 10.92
CA ALA A 200 9.14 23.35 11.84
C ALA A 200 9.92 24.59 11.38
N SER A 201 9.70 25.06 10.15
CA SER A 201 9.93 26.48 9.80
C SER A 201 9.51 26.86 8.39
N SER A 202 8.83 28.01 8.32
CA SER A 202 8.59 28.93 7.21
C SER A 202 7.24 28.83 6.50
N ALA A 203 6.62 30.00 6.47
CA ALA A 203 5.21 30.28 6.26
C ALA A 203 4.83 30.35 4.78
N GLY A 204 3.54 30.12 4.52
CA GLY A 204 2.84 30.65 3.34
C GLY A 204 2.56 29.64 2.22
N ALA A 205 1.64 28.71 2.46
CA ALA A 205 0.71 28.19 1.45
C ALA A 205 -0.46 27.51 2.16
N SER A 206 -1.63 28.11 2.05
CA SER A 206 -2.92 27.49 2.38
C SER A 206 -3.20 26.37 1.38
N ASP A 207 -3.15 25.12 1.84
CA ASP A 207 -4.28 24.19 1.81
C ASP A 207 -3.82 22.76 2.13
N GLY A 208 -4.53 22.14 3.08
CA GLY A 208 -4.55 20.69 3.27
C GLY A 208 -3.38 20.10 4.05
N ALA A 209 -3.41 20.24 5.38
CA ALA A 209 -2.87 19.17 6.22
C ALA A 209 -3.64 17.88 5.86
N ALA A 210 -3.09 17.07 4.97
CA ALA A 210 -3.64 15.77 4.66
C ALA A 210 -3.82 15.03 5.98
N ALA A 211 -5.08 14.75 6.34
CA ALA A 211 -5.42 13.86 7.45
C ALA A 211 -4.52 12.63 7.36
N ALA A 212 -3.97 12.20 8.50
CA ALA A 212 -2.94 11.16 8.56
C ALA A 212 -3.27 9.96 7.66
N GLY A 213 -2.64 9.89 6.48
CA GLY A 213 -2.77 8.79 5.53
C GLY A 213 -3.58 9.05 4.25
N ALA A 214 -4.32 10.15 4.15
CA ALA A 214 -5.25 10.41 3.04
C ALA A 214 -4.61 10.62 1.64
N LEU A 215 -3.29 10.50 1.50
CA LEU A 215 -2.56 10.68 0.25
C LEU A 215 -3.11 9.81 -0.89
N LEU A 216 -3.32 8.52 -0.63
CA LEU A 216 -3.77 7.56 -1.64
C LEU A 216 -5.20 7.86 -2.13
N PRO A 217 -6.23 7.93 -1.26
CA PRO A 217 -7.60 8.23 -1.71
C PRO A 217 -7.72 9.62 -2.35
N ALA A 218 -7.03 10.64 -1.83
CA ALA A 218 -7.05 11.97 -2.43
C ALA A 218 -6.44 11.96 -3.86
N SER A 219 -5.34 11.24 -4.06
CA SER A 219 -4.71 11.11 -5.38
C SER A 219 -5.58 10.31 -6.35
N PHE A 220 -6.35 9.33 -5.84
CA PHE A 220 -7.28 8.53 -6.62
C PHE A 220 -8.46 9.36 -7.12
N GLU A 221 -9.10 10.11 -6.22
CA GLU A 221 -10.18 11.05 -6.58
C GLU A 221 -9.71 12.10 -7.60
N ALA A 222 -8.52 12.69 -7.37
CA ALA A 222 -7.95 13.66 -8.30
C ALA A 222 -7.68 13.06 -9.69
N LEU A 223 -7.20 11.81 -9.75
CA LEU A 223 -7.02 11.08 -11.01
C LEU A 223 -8.35 10.88 -11.74
N LEU A 224 -9.41 10.50 -11.03
CA LEU A 224 -10.73 10.30 -11.64
C LEU A 224 -11.30 11.61 -12.18
N GLY A 225 -11.17 12.71 -11.42
CA GLY A 225 -11.58 14.04 -11.88
C GLY A 225 -10.81 14.51 -13.13
N GLU A 226 -9.51 14.25 -13.20
CA GLU A 226 -8.70 14.55 -14.40
C GLU A 226 -9.11 13.69 -15.59
N ALA A 227 -9.35 12.39 -15.38
CA ALA A 227 -9.79 11.46 -16.41
C ALA A 227 -11.13 11.89 -17.02
N ASP A 228 -12.11 12.23 -16.16
CA ASP A 228 -13.42 12.70 -16.57
C ASP A 228 -13.34 14.04 -17.33
N GLY A 229 -12.62 15.02 -16.77
CA GLY A 229 -12.44 16.34 -17.39
C GLY A 229 -11.72 16.29 -18.74
N ALA A 230 -10.82 15.32 -18.96
CA ALA A 230 -10.13 15.11 -20.22
C ALA A 230 -10.86 14.14 -21.17
N GLY A 231 -11.95 13.49 -20.73
CA GLY A 231 -12.66 12.48 -21.51
C GLY A 231 -11.80 11.26 -21.87
N VAL A 232 -10.88 10.86 -20.99
CA VAL A 232 -9.97 9.72 -21.20
C VAL A 232 -10.12 8.70 -20.09
N ALA A 233 -9.81 7.43 -20.40
CA ALA A 233 -9.80 6.38 -19.39
C ALA A 233 -8.66 6.60 -18.37
N PRO A 234 -8.89 6.41 -17.05
CA PRO A 234 -7.86 6.58 -16.01
C PRO A 234 -6.58 5.78 -16.27
N GLU A 235 -6.69 4.58 -16.86
CA GLU A 235 -5.56 3.71 -17.20
C GLU A 235 -4.57 4.38 -18.14
N LYS A 236 -5.06 5.27 -19.02
CA LYS A 236 -4.21 6.05 -19.93
C LYS A 236 -3.35 7.05 -19.16
N LEU A 237 -3.93 7.73 -18.18
CA LEU A 237 -3.21 8.69 -17.32
C LEU A 237 -2.23 7.98 -16.39
N ILE A 238 -2.61 6.82 -15.85
CA ILE A 238 -1.71 5.94 -15.10
C ILE A 238 -0.49 5.58 -15.96
N LEU A 239 -0.70 5.06 -17.18
CA LEU A 239 0.40 4.70 -18.08
C LEU A 239 1.29 5.88 -18.44
N GLN A 240 0.70 7.05 -18.72
CA GLN A 240 1.46 8.25 -19.04
C GLN A 240 2.40 8.61 -17.88
N SER A 241 1.90 8.61 -16.64
CA SER A 241 2.70 8.94 -15.45
C SER A 241 3.84 7.95 -15.14
N LEU A 242 3.72 6.70 -15.60
CA LEU A 242 4.71 5.65 -15.37
C LEU A 242 5.73 5.53 -16.50
N THR A 243 5.40 6.04 -17.70
CA THR A 243 6.28 5.97 -18.87
C THR A 243 7.05 7.27 -19.10
N HIS A 244 6.47 8.40 -18.70
CA HIS A 244 7.13 9.70 -18.74
C HIS A 244 7.77 9.96 -17.39
N THR A 245 8.94 9.35 -17.16
CA THR A 245 9.81 9.76 -16.06
C THR A 245 10.84 10.68 -16.70
N SER A 246 10.88 11.95 -16.26
CA SER A 246 11.78 12.99 -16.80
C SER A 246 13.24 12.60 -16.74
#